data_AF-V7FN57-F1
#
_entry.id   AF-V7FN57-F1
#
_cell.length_a   1.000
_cell.length_b   1.000
_cell.length_c   1.000
_cell.angle_alpha   90.00
_cell.angle_beta   90.00
_cell.angle_gamma   90.00
#
_symmetry.space_group_name_H-M   'P 1'
#
loop_
_entity.id
_entity.type
_entity.pdbx_description
1 polymer ?
#
loop_
_entity_poly.entity_id
_entity_poly.type
_entity_poly.pdbx_seq_one_letter_code
_entity_poly.pdbx_strand_id
1 'polypeptide(L)'
;MFIPVVDKLAQALVPLDRSKGGTVLKHAYGRPFSKKSLTGMMAPWNKQAGIPEGYTLHGLRRTFGTYLAECNIQARAIMEAMGHSSMTVTDHYVREANKKRMAVDIARAINEREAKRDAMKQRIPLRVIK
;
A
#
# COMPACT_ATOMS: atom_id res chain seq x y z
N MET A 1 15.82 4.76 9.09
CA MET A 1 14.46 4.65 8.54
C MET A 1 13.60 5.71 9.19
N PHE A 2 12.97 6.55 8.38
CA PHE A 2 12.07 7.59 8.85
C PHE A 2 10.76 7.42 8.10
N ILE A 3 9.65 7.27 8.81
CA ILE A 3 8.31 7.17 8.23
C ILE A 3 7.47 8.27 8.87
N PRO A 4 6.94 9.22 8.09
CA PRO A 4 6.09 10.27 8.64
C PRO A 4 4.80 9.67 9.19
N VAL A 5 4.35 10.17 10.33
CA VAL A 5 3.06 9.80 10.91
C VAL A 5 1.97 10.50 10.12
N VAL A 6 1.10 9.73 9.48
CA VAL A 6 -0.09 10.26 8.79
C VAL A 6 -1.15 10.71 9.80
N ASP A 7 -2.03 11.64 9.40
CA ASP A 7 -3.03 12.25 10.28
C ASP A 7 -3.89 11.22 11.02
N LYS A 8 -4.35 10.18 10.31
CA LYS A 8 -5.17 9.12 10.91
C LYS A 8 -4.42 8.36 12.01
N LEU A 9 -3.12 8.11 11.82
CA LEU A 9 -2.30 7.51 12.86
C LEU A 9 -2.07 8.50 13.99
N ALA A 10 -1.78 9.77 13.70
CA ALA A 10 -1.61 10.81 14.72
C ALA A 10 -2.84 10.93 15.63
N GLN A 11 -4.04 10.96 15.06
CA GLN A 11 -5.31 11.00 15.79
C GLN A 11 -5.49 9.76 16.69
N ALA A 12 -5.26 8.56 16.17
CA ALA A 12 -5.34 7.32 16.96
C ALA A 12 -4.32 7.27 18.11
N LEU A 13 -3.25 8.04 17.97
CA LEU A 13 -2.11 8.11 18.87
C LEU A 13 -2.29 9.16 19.99
N VAL A 14 -3.16 10.17 19.81
CA VAL A 14 -3.46 11.23 20.80
C VAL A 14 -3.87 10.71 22.18
N PRO A 15 -4.79 9.74 22.32
CA PRO A 15 -5.28 9.34 23.65
C PRO A 15 -4.27 8.48 24.44
N LEU A 16 -3.13 8.11 23.85
CA LEU A 16 -2.16 7.23 24.51
C LEU A 16 -1.23 8.03 25.43
N ASP A 17 -1.13 7.63 26.70
CA ASP A 17 -0.21 8.23 27.68
C ASP A 17 1.26 8.00 27.34
N ARG A 18 1.97 9.11 27.13
CA ARG A 18 3.41 9.20 26.80
C ARG A 18 4.20 10.00 27.82
N SER A 19 3.58 10.44 28.91
CA SER A 19 4.19 11.35 29.89
C SER A 19 5.53 10.86 30.44
N LYS A 20 5.64 9.54 30.69
CA LYS A 20 6.84 8.90 31.24
C LYS A 20 7.92 8.54 30.20
N GLY A 21 7.70 8.90 28.92
CA GLY A 21 8.55 8.45 27.81
C GLY A 21 8.51 6.93 27.60
N GLY A 22 9.31 6.42 26.66
CA GLY A 22 9.45 4.98 26.39
C GLY A 22 8.45 4.43 25.38
N THR A 23 7.78 3.31 25.71
CA THR A 23 6.94 2.57 24.76
C THR A 23 5.54 3.15 24.63
N VAL A 24 5.05 3.28 23.39
CA VAL A 24 3.68 3.76 23.09
C VAL A 24 2.62 2.66 23.27
N LEU A 25 2.92 1.44 22.81
CA LEU A 25 1.99 0.30 22.91
C LEU A 25 2.21 -0.46 24.23
N LYS A 26 1.30 -0.27 25.17
CA LYS A 26 1.30 -0.91 26.47
C LYS A 26 0.10 -1.86 26.59
N HIS A 27 0.29 -2.99 27.25
CA HIS A 27 -0.82 -3.88 27.59
C HIS A 27 -1.60 -3.33 28.80
N ALA A 28 -2.69 -3.99 29.21
CA ALA A 28 -3.56 -3.55 30.31
C ALA A 28 -2.82 -3.25 31.63
N TYR A 29 -1.73 -3.96 31.96
CA TYR A 29 -0.91 -3.66 33.15
C TYR A 29 0.15 -2.56 32.96
N GLY A 30 0.05 -1.74 31.91
CA GLY A 30 0.93 -0.58 31.67
C GLY A 30 2.36 -0.87 31.21
N ARG A 31 2.73 -2.14 30.97
CA ARG A 31 4.07 -2.52 30.46
C ARG A 31 4.05 -2.73 28.93
N PRO A 32 5.22 -2.67 28.26
CA PRO A 32 5.33 -2.92 26.83
C PRO A 32 4.81 -4.31 26.43
N PHE A 33 4.16 -4.41 25.27
CA PHE A 33 3.88 -5.71 24.69
C PHE A 33 5.18 -6.43 24.28
N SER A 34 5.26 -7.74 24.53
CA SER A 34 6.20 -8.62 23.83
C SER A 34 5.71 -8.88 22.40
N LYS A 35 6.62 -9.24 21.48
CA LYS A 35 6.28 -9.59 20.08
C LYS A 35 5.17 -10.64 20.00
N LYS A 36 5.24 -11.69 20.83
CA LYS A 36 4.24 -12.78 20.88
C LYS A 36 2.90 -12.26 21.38
N SER A 37 2.90 -11.49 22.48
CA SER A 37 1.66 -10.95 23.05
C SER A 37 0.96 -9.97 22.12
N LEU A 38 1.68 -9.07 21.46
CA LEU A 38 1.10 -8.12 20.50
C LEU A 38 0.45 -8.85 19.32
N THR A 39 1.13 -9.87 18.78
CA THR A 39 0.58 -10.68 17.69
C THR A 39 -0.67 -11.44 18.15
N GLY A 40 -0.65 -11.99 19.37
CA GLY A 40 -1.78 -12.69 19.96
C GLY A 40 -3.01 -11.81 20.17
N MET A 41 -2.84 -10.49 20.35
CA MET A 41 -3.96 -9.54 20.49
C MET A 41 -4.77 -9.32 19.22
N MET A 42 -4.27 -9.69 18.04
CA MET A 42 -5.03 -9.54 16.80
C MET A 42 -6.33 -10.35 16.79
N ALA A 43 -6.32 -11.58 17.29
CA ALA A 43 -7.51 -12.42 17.34
C ALA A 43 -8.64 -11.81 18.20
N PRO A 44 -8.41 -11.40 19.46
CA PRO A 44 -9.45 -10.74 20.25
C PRO A 44 -9.88 -9.39 19.66
N TRP A 45 -8.97 -8.59 19.07
CA TRP A 45 -9.35 -7.34 18.42
C TRP A 45 -10.23 -7.56 17.19
N ASN A 46 -9.94 -8.55 16.35
CA ASN A 46 -10.79 -8.91 15.21
C ASN A 46 -12.18 -9.31 15.70
N LYS A 47 -12.26 -10.16 16.73
CA LYS A 47 -13.54 -10.57 17.33
C LYS A 47 -14.34 -9.38 17.87
N GLN A 48 -13.69 -8.45 18.57
CA GLN A 48 -14.32 -7.24 19.08
C GLN A 48 -14.83 -6.32 17.96
N ALA A 49 -14.12 -6.27 16.83
CA ALA A 49 -14.48 -5.48 15.67
C ALA A 49 -15.47 -6.18 14.72
N GLY A 50 -15.92 -7.41 15.01
CA GLY A 50 -16.76 -8.21 14.11
C GLY A 50 -16.06 -8.64 12.82
N ILE A 51 -14.73 -8.67 12.81
CA ILE A 51 -13.91 -9.10 11.68
C ILE A 51 -13.70 -10.62 11.75
N PRO A 52 -13.82 -11.36 10.63
CA PRO A 52 -13.56 -12.80 10.60
C PRO A 52 -12.16 -13.19 11.10
N GLU A 53 -11.96 -14.46 11.39
CA GLU A 53 -10.63 -14.96 11.77
C GLU A 53 -9.63 -14.94 10.59
N GLY A 54 -8.34 -15.03 10.90
CA GLY A 54 -7.26 -15.10 9.90
C GLY A 54 -6.53 -13.79 9.59
N TYR A 55 -7.01 -12.64 10.05
CA TYR A 55 -6.31 -11.36 9.89
C TYR A 55 -5.21 -11.18 10.95
N THR A 56 -4.00 -10.85 10.51
CA THR A 56 -2.80 -10.76 11.36
C THR A 56 -2.02 -9.46 11.16
N LEU A 57 -1.13 -9.10 12.10
CA LEU A 57 -0.21 -7.95 11.93
C LEU A 57 0.69 -8.09 10.71
N HIS A 58 1.13 -9.33 10.41
CA HIS A 58 1.90 -9.58 9.18
C HIS A 58 1.05 -9.35 7.93
N GLY A 59 -0.23 -9.75 7.97
CA GLY A 59 -1.22 -9.43 6.94
C GLY A 59 -1.36 -7.93 6.73
N LEU A 60 -1.53 -7.15 7.81
CA LEU A 60 -1.61 -5.68 7.72
C LEU A 60 -0.37 -5.06 7.07
N ARG A 61 0.83 -5.56 7.38
CA ARG A 61 2.07 -5.10 6.74
C ARG A 61 2.10 -5.44 5.24
N ARG A 62 1.57 -6.60 4.83
CA ARG A 62 1.42 -6.93 3.40
C ARG A 62 0.43 -5.99 2.72
N THR A 63 -0.74 -5.80 3.32
CA THR A 63 -1.77 -4.87 2.80
C THR A 63 -1.23 -3.46 2.65
N PHE A 64 -0.40 -2.99 3.59
CA PHE A 64 0.29 -1.70 3.46
C PHE A 64 1.15 -1.63 2.19
N GLY A 65 1.99 -2.65 1.93
CA GLY A 65 2.80 -2.70 0.72
C GLY A 65 1.97 -2.72 -0.57
N THR A 66 0.89 -3.51 -0.60
CA THR A 66 -0.05 -3.54 -1.73
C THR A 66 -0.72 -2.18 -1.94
N TYR A 67 -1.19 -1.55 -0.87
CA TYR A 67 -1.84 -0.24 -0.91
C TYR A 67 -0.91 0.84 -1.48
N LEU A 68 0.36 0.88 -1.06
CA LEU A 68 1.32 1.82 -1.61
C LEU A 68 1.61 1.57 -3.11
N ALA A 69 1.64 0.30 -3.53
CA ALA A 69 1.81 -0.05 -4.95
C ALA A 69 0.60 0.40 -5.79
N GLU A 70 -0.60 0.22 -5.28
CA GLU A 70 -1.85 0.74 -5.89
C GLU A 70 -1.81 2.28 -6.01
N CYS A 71 -1.21 2.98 -5.03
CA CYS A 71 -0.96 4.42 -5.08
C CYS A 71 0.18 4.87 -6.02
N ASN A 72 0.73 3.98 -6.86
CA ASN A 72 1.84 4.27 -7.79
C ASN A 72 3.17 4.62 -7.13
N ILE A 73 3.38 4.24 -5.87
CA ILE A 73 4.64 4.51 -5.20
C ILE A 73 5.70 3.55 -5.75
N GLN A 74 6.88 4.08 -6.04
CA GLN A 74 7.97 3.30 -6.59
C GLN A 74 8.38 2.18 -5.63
N ALA A 75 8.67 0.99 -6.15
CA ALA A 75 9.00 -0.18 -5.35
C ALA A 75 10.11 0.06 -4.31
N ARG A 76 11.13 0.86 -4.67
CA ARG A 76 12.21 1.23 -3.76
C ARG A 76 11.71 2.05 -2.55
N ALA A 77 10.86 3.03 -2.80
CA ALA A 77 10.25 3.84 -1.74
C ALA A 77 9.30 3.00 -0.87
N ILE A 78 8.57 2.05 -1.45
CA ILE A 78 7.77 1.08 -0.68
C ILE A 78 8.65 0.23 0.23
N MET A 79 9.77 -0.29 -0.27
CA MET A 79 10.70 -1.09 0.56
C MET A 79 11.27 -0.28 1.73
N GLU A 80 11.63 0.98 1.49
CA GLU A 80 12.10 1.90 2.51
C GLU A 80 11.00 2.20 3.54
N ALA A 81 9.77 2.48 3.10
CA ALA A 81 8.63 2.66 3.99
C ALA A 81 8.29 1.38 4.77
N MET A 82 8.56 0.20 4.20
CA MET A 82 8.20 -1.06 4.83
C MET A 82 9.16 -1.50 5.92
N GLY A 83 10.41 -1.07 6.03
CA GLY A 83 11.29 -1.61 7.09
C GLY A 83 12.20 -2.77 6.71
N HIS A 84 12.33 -3.10 5.44
CA HIS A 84 13.05 -4.31 5.06
C HIS A 84 14.53 -4.03 4.77
N SER A 85 15.41 -4.74 5.49
CA SER A 85 16.84 -4.83 5.20
C SER A 85 17.17 -5.88 4.14
N SER A 86 16.20 -6.71 3.72
CA SER A 86 16.40 -7.79 2.75
C SER A 86 15.26 -7.86 1.72
N MET A 87 15.64 -8.09 0.46
CA MET A 87 14.86 -7.86 -0.76
C MET A 87 13.84 -8.97 -1.12
N THR A 88 13.63 -9.97 -0.28
CA THR A 88 13.03 -11.25 -0.72
C THR A 88 11.51 -11.38 -0.62
N VAL A 89 10.79 -10.48 0.06
CA VAL A 89 9.31 -10.64 0.24
C VAL A 89 8.49 -9.50 -0.37
N THR A 90 9.03 -8.29 -0.47
CA THR A 90 8.33 -7.12 -1.06
C THR A 90 8.30 -7.18 -2.59
N ASP A 91 9.28 -7.86 -3.17
CA ASP A 91 9.49 -7.91 -4.60
C ASP A 91 8.35 -8.62 -5.35
N HIS A 92 7.83 -9.75 -4.84
CA HIS A 92 6.75 -10.46 -5.52
C HIS A 92 5.43 -9.67 -5.56
N TYR A 93 4.98 -9.12 -4.42
CA TYR A 93 3.68 -8.46 -4.34
C TYR A 93 3.66 -7.09 -5.02
N VAL A 94 4.72 -6.30 -4.84
CA VAL A 94 4.86 -5.01 -5.52
C VAL A 94 5.02 -5.22 -7.02
N ARG A 95 5.76 -6.24 -7.46
CA ARG A 95 5.83 -6.59 -8.89
C ARG A 95 4.48 -7.00 -9.45
N GLU A 96 3.73 -7.87 -8.79
CA GLU A 96 2.42 -8.32 -9.31
C GLU A 96 1.41 -7.17 -9.39
N ALA A 97 1.35 -6.30 -8.39
CA ALA A 97 0.50 -5.09 -8.43
C ALA A 97 0.93 -4.13 -9.54
N ASN A 98 2.25 -3.88 -9.67
CA ASN A 98 2.79 -3.02 -10.72
C ASN A 98 2.60 -3.62 -12.12
N LYS A 99 2.74 -4.94 -12.31
CA LYS A 99 2.54 -5.61 -13.61
C LYS A 99 1.12 -5.45 -14.13
N LYS A 100 0.11 -5.75 -13.30
CA LYS A 100 -1.30 -5.63 -13.67
C LYS A 100 -1.64 -4.21 -14.10
N ARG A 101 -1.16 -3.23 -13.33
CA ARG A 101 -1.37 -1.81 -13.61
C ARG A 101 -0.60 -1.35 -14.85
N MET A 102 0.66 -1.69 -14.98
CA MET A 102 1.49 -1.31 -16.13
C MET A 102 0.92 -1.85 -17.44
N ALA A 103 0.32 -3.05 -17.42
CA ALA A 103 -0.43 -3.57 -18.56
C ALA A 103 -1.63 -2.68 -18.93
N VAL A 104 -2.38 -2.17 -17.94
CA VAL A 104 -3.48 -1.22 -18.15
C VAL A 104 -2.97 0.12 -18.69
N ASP A 105 -1.89 0.66 -18.12
CA ASP A 105 -1.29 1.92 -18.57
C ASP A 105 -0.74 1.81 -20.01
N ILE A 106 -0.11 0.69 -20.36
CA ILE A 106 0.33 0.38 -21.72
C ILE A 106 -0.86 0.31 -22.68
N ALA A 107 -1.92 -0.43 -22.32
CA ALA A 107 -3.12 -0.53 -23.16
C ALA A 107 -3.76 0.84 -23.39
N ARG A 108 -3.84 1.67 -22.35
CA ARG A 108 -4.33 3.05 -22.46
C ARG A 108 -3.47 3.90 -23.39
N ALA A 109 -2.15 3.85 -23.25
CA ALA A 109 -1.24 4.61 -24.11
C ALA A 109 -1.31 4.18 -25.59
N ILE A 110 -1.50 2.88 -25.85
CA ILE A 110 -1.73 2.35 -27.20
C ILE A 110 -3.04 2.91 -27.76
N ASN A 111 -4.14 2.83 -27.00
CA ASN A 111 -5.44 3.34 -27.43
C ASN A 111 -5.40 4.84 -27.73
N GLU A 112 -4.73 5.64 -26.90
CA GLU A 112 -4.56 7.08 -27.12
C GLU A 112 -3.75 7.37 -28.41
N ARG A 113 -2.75 6.55 -28.72
CA ARG A 113 -1.93 6.69 -29.94
C ARG A 113 -2.71 6.29 -31.19
N GLU A 114 -3.46 5.20 -31.13
CA GLU A 114 -4.31 4.74 -32.24
C GLU A 114 -5.42 5.75 -32.54
N ALA A 115 -6.10 6.27 -31.52
CA ALA A 115 -7.10 7.32 -31.69
C ALA A 115 -6.53 8.58 -32.37
N LYS A 116 -5.32 9.01 -31.99
CA LYS A 116 -4.61 10.13 -32.65
C LYS A 116 -4.29 9.82 -34.12
N ARG A 117 -3.89 8.58 -34.43
CA ARG A 117 -3.57 8.13 -35.79
C ARG A 117 -4.81 8.09 -36.68
N ASP A 118 -5.94 7.62 -36.16
CA ASP A 118 -7.20 7.56 -36.89
C ASP A 118 -7.78 8.96 -37.13
N ALA A 119 -7.70 9.85 -36.14
CA ALA A 119 -8.05 11.26 -36.30
C ALA A 119 -7.17 11.97 -37.36
N MET A 120 -5.87 11.62 -37.46
CA MET A 120 -4.97 12.12 -38.49
C MET A 120 -5.38 11.63 -39.88
N LYS A 121 -5.74 10.35 -40.05
CA LYS A 121 -6.21 9.78 -41.32
C LYS A 121 -7.50 10.42 -41.81
N GLN A 122 -8.46 10.67 -40.90
CA GLN A 122 -9.73 11.33 -41.24
C GLN A 122 -9.56 12.79 -41.66
N ARG A 123 -8.49 13.47 -41.22
CA ARG A 123 -8.19 14.87 -41.58
C ARG A 123 -7.52 15.04 -42.95
N ILE A 124 -7.03 13.98 -43.57
CA ILE A 124 -6.50 14.04 -44.94
C ILE A 124 -7.70 13.90 -45.88
N PRO A 125 -8.17 14.97 -46.57
CA PRO A 125 -9.31 14.85 -47.47
C PRO A 125 -8.94 13.86 -48.58
N LEU A 126 -9.78 12.83 -48.77
CA LEU A 126 -9.74 11.96 -49.94
C LEU A 126 -9.84 12.87 -51.17
N ARG A 127 -8.71 13.11 -51.83
CA ARG A 127 -8.64 13.88 -53.06
C ARG A 127 -9.27 13.01 -54.14
N VAL A 128 -10.58 13.18 -54.34
CA VAL A 128 -11.30 12.56 -55.46
C VAL A 128 -10.74 13.21 -56.73
N ILE A 129 -9.92 12.47 -57.46
CA ILE A 129 -9.43 12.86 -58.77
C ILE A 129 -10.54 12.49 -59.76
N LYS A 130 -11.09 13.49 -60.46
CA LYS A 130 -11.97 13.30 -61.63
C LYS A 130 -11.15 13.01 -62.87
#